data_AF-A0A9X5XFN4-F1
#
_entry.id   AF-A0A9X5XFN4-F1
#
_cell.length_a   1.000
_cell.length_b   1.000
_cell.length_c   1.000
_cell.angle_alpha   90.00
_cell.angle_beta   90.00
_cell.angle_gamma   90.00
#
_symmetry.space_group_name_H-M   'P 1'
#
loop_
_entity.id
_entity.type
_entity.pdbx_description
1 polymer ?
#
loop_
_entity_poly.entity_id
_entity_poly.type
_entity_poly.pdbx_seq_one_letter_code
_entity_poly.pdbx_strand_id
1 'polypeptide(L)'
;MTHFADIAWTRWSPDGERTAVPTVRVGKAVGAALLDRLKKHPTTTVRFTGTAKSPYLYDVMQTSSQQIPRWVVYTVSERNSAVLRTTYADNGGAPWASEQRFARRPYQDTAWLQYTRYVPTGFVRTEYVSANGTAWLHRVHHTTTFDVDMPLAVGMHDAPRTYRPGEHLDGRWQGAVVRPSIPRGTT
;
A
#
# COMPACT_ATOMS: atom_id res chain seq x y z
N MET A 1 14.39 -0.70 28.67
CA MET A 1 14.11 -1.61 27.53
C MET A 1 14.91 -1.11 26.34
N THR A 2 16.01 -1.77 26.02
CA THR A 2 16.96 -1.38 24.96
C THR A 2 16.38 -1.74 23.59
N HIS A 3 16.02 -0.75 22.78
CA HIS A 3 15.61 -0.96 21.39
C HIS A 3 16.87 -1.30 20.55
N PHE A 4 16.94 -2.52 20.03
CA PHE A 4 18.03 -3.03 19.19
C PHE A 4 17.85 -2.72 17.68
N ALA A 5 16.91 -1.86 17.31
CA ALA A 5 16.49 -1.76 15.93
C ALA A 5 17.15 -0.54 15.24
N ASP A 6 17.95 -0.79 14.20
CA ASP A 6 18.50 0.20 13.26
C ASP A 6 17.39 0.77 12.33
N ILE A 7 16.16 0.89 12.85
CA ILE A 7 14.98 1.14 12.04
C ILE A 7 14.76 2.64 11.86
N ALA A 8 14.74 3.05 10.59
CA ALA A 8 14.38 4.38 10.15
C ALA A 8 12.96 4.39 9.60
N TRP A 9 12.01 3.83 10.37
CA TRP A 9 10.65 3.71 9.87
C TRP A 9 10.02 5.11 9.76
N THR A 10 9.69 5.48 8.52
CA THR A 10 8.93 6.68 8.18
C THR A 10 7.91 6.27 7.12
N ARG A 11 6.65 6.63 7.34
CA ARG A 11 5.57 6.46 6.37
C ARG A 11 5.20 7.82 5.80
N TRP A 12 5.08 7.92 4.48
CA TRP A 12 4.48 9.09 3.84
C TRP A 12 2.96 9.03 3.97
N SER A 13 2.33 10.17 4.25
CA SER A 13 0.87 10.31 4.33
C SER A 13 0.38 11.45 3.44
N PRO A 14 -0.78 11.34 2.75
CA PRO A 14 -1.36 12.41 1.93
C PRO A 14 -1.98 13.55 2.73
N ASP A 15 -2.37 13.29 3.98
CA ASP A 15 -2.95 14.24 4.92
C ASP A 15 -1.88 14.91 5.81
N GLY A 16 -2.32 15.83 6.66
CA GLY A 16 -1.47 16.60 7.56
C GLY A 16 -0.87 17.87 6.94
N GLU A 17 -0.28 18.69 7.80
CA GLU A 17 0.40 19.93 7.40
C GLU A 17 1.69 19.61 6.63
N ARG A 18 1.94 20.36 5.55
CA ARG A 18 3.17 20.22 4.75
C ARG A 18 4.17 21.28 5.19
N THR A 19 5.33 20.83 5.66
CA THR A 19 6.48 21.70 5.91
C THR A 19 7.16 22.07 4.59
N ALA A 20 7.76 23.26 4.53
CA ALA A 20 8.51 23.72 3.36
C ALA A 20 9.75 22.85 3.06
N VAL A 21 10.26 22.14 4.08
CA VAL A 21 11.43 21.27 3.98
C VAL A 21 11.02 19.82 4.24
N PRO A 22 11.41 18.85 3.40
CA PRO A 22 11.14 17.44 3.66
C PRO A 22 11.92 16.95 4.87
N THR A 23 11.27 16.15 5.72
CA THR A 23 11.93 15.47 6.84
C THR A 23 12.06 13.98 6.53
N VAL A 24 13.27 13.46 6.61
CA VAL A 24 13.58 12.03 6.40
C VAL A 24 14.33 11.53 7.63
N ARG A 25 13.97 10.33 8.11
CA ARG A 25 14.71 9.63 9.17
C ARG A 25 15.61 8.59 8.52
N VAL A 26 16.80 8.39 9.08
CA VAL A 26 17.75 7.35 8.67
C VAL A 26 18.15 6.51 9.88
N GLY A 27 18.65 5.29 9.62
CA GLY A 27 19.02 4.36 10.69
C GLY A 27 20.20 4.90 11.48
N LYS A 28 20.40 4.39 12.70
CA LYS A 28 21.54 4.77 13.54
C LYS A 28 22.86 4.50 12.82
N ALA A 29 23.02 3.34 12.18
CA ALA A 29 24.26 2.99 11.50
C ALA A 29 24.51 3.88 10.27
N VAL A 30 23.47 4.13 9.47
CA VAL A 30 23.53 5.05 8.32
C VAL A 30 23.85 6.47 8.78
N GLY A 31 23.22 6.94 9.86
CA GLY A 31 23.48 8.24 10.45
C GLY A 31 24.92 8.38 10.94
N ALA A 32 25.46 7.38 11.65
CA ALA A 32 26.84 7.38 12.11
C ALA A 32 27.83 7.40 10.92
N ALA A 33 27.59 6.58 9.90
CA ALA A 33 28.41 6.58 8.69
C ALA A 33 28.37 7.92 7.94
N LEU A 34 27.20 8.57 7.89
CA LEU A 34 27.06 9.91 7.30
C LEU A 34 27.84 10.96 8.10
N LEU A 35 27.76 10.94 9.43
CA LEU A 35 28.51 11.84 10.30
C LEU A 35 30.02 11.65 10.14
N ASP A 36 30.51 10.42 10.09
CA ASP A 36 31.93 10.14 9.85
C ASP A 36 32.39 10.56 8.46
N ARG A 37 31.52 10.45 7.45
CA ARG A 37 31.79 10.97 6.11
C ARG A 37 31.89 12.50 6.10
N LEU A 38 30.99 13.18 6.82
CA LEU A 38 30.97 14.65 6.90
C LEU A 38 32.24 15.22 7.54
N LYS A 39 32.86 14.50 8.50
CA LYS A 39 34.16 14.88 9.09
C LYS A 39 35.29 14.98 8.04
N LYS A 40 35.22 14.16 6.99
CA LYS A 40 36.24 14.08 5.92
C LYS A 40 35.85 14.89 4.68
N HIS A 41 34.55 15.01 4.43
CA HIS A 41 33.98 15.65 3.25
C HIS A 41 32.79 16.54 3.66
N PRO A 42 33.08 17.81 4.06
CA PRO A 42 32.06 18.74 4.55
C PRO A 42 30.92 19.00 3.56
N THR A 43 31.15 18.84 2.26
CA THR A 43 30.18 19.08 1.17
C THR A 43 29.49 17.80 0.70
N THR A 44 29.32 16.80 1.58
CA THR A 44 28.66 15.54 1.21
C THR A 44 27.21 15.79 0.76
N THR A 45 26.91 15.43 -0.48
CA THR A 45 25.56 15.45 -1.03
C THR A 45 24.87 14.11 -0.82
N VAL A 46 23.60 14.13 -0.39
CA VAL A 46 22.77 12.94 -0.22
C VAL A 46 21.55 13.06 -1.13
N ARG A 47 21.24 11.98 -1.85
CA ARG A 47 20.04 11.87 -2.69
C ARG A 47 18.99 11.03 -1.97
N PHE A 48 17.80 11.58 -1.82
CA PHE A 48 16.62 10.85 -1.34
C PHE A 48 15.60 10.76 -2.47
N THR A 49 14.96 9.60 -2.60
CA THR A 49 13.88 9.36 -3.57
C THR A 49 12.78 8.57 -2.89
N GLY A 50 11.55 8.73 -3.37
CA GLY A 50 10.39 7.99 -2.89
C GLY A 50 9.26 8.07 -3.91
N THR A 51 8.37 7.09 -3.88
CA THR A 51 7.25 6.97 -4.82
C THR A 51 5.94 7.03 -4.06
N ALA A 52 5.41 8.24 -3.84
CA ALA A 52 4.14 8.43 -3.12
C ALA A 52 2.95 7.81 -3.86
N LYS A 53 2.93 7.91 -5.19
CA LYS A 53 1.91 7.32 -6.08
C LYS A 53 2.48 6.10 -6.80
N SER A 54 2.61 4.98 -6.09
CA SER A 54 3.12 3.75 -6.70
C SER A 54 2.08 3.16 -7.68
N PRO A 55 2.46 2.87 -8.94
CA PRO A 55 1.61 2.15 -9.89
C PRO A 55 1.49 0.66 -9.56
N TYR A 56 2.23 0.18 -8.55
CA TYR A 56 2.23 -1.22 -8.11
C TYR A 56 1.86 -1.36 -6.63
N LEU A 57 1.09 -2.39 -6.31
CA LEU A 57 0.83 -2.87 -4.96
C LEU A 57 1.11 -4.38 -4.88
N TYR A 58 1.58 -4.84 -3.73
CA TYR A 58 1.81 -6.24 -3.44
C TYR A 58 1.08 -6.63 -2.14
N ASP A 59 0.07 -7.48 -2.27
CA ASP A 59 -0.62 -8.12 -1.15
C ASP A 59 -0.15 -9.57 -1.05
N VAL A 60 0.90 -9.78 -0.26
CA VAL A 60 1.63 -11.05 -0.19
C VAL A 60 1.31 -11.79 1.10
N MET A 61 0.78 -13.01 0.95
CA MET A 61 0.54 -13.95 2.05
C MET A 61 1.36 -15.21 1.78
N GLN A 62 2.66 -15.15 2.07
CA GLN A 62 3.57 -16.28 1.85
C GLN A 62 3.30 -17.41 2.85
N THR A 63 3.28 -18.63 2.35
CA THR A 63 3.17 -19.83 3.18
C THR A 63 4.20 -20.87 2.77
N SER A 64 4.72 -21.60 3.75
CA SER A 64 5.58 -22.77 3.54
C SER A 64 4.77 -24.01 3.91
N SER A 65 4.56 -24.92 2.96
CA SER A 65 3.77 -26.14 3.20
C SER A 65 4.68 -27.25 3.71
N GLN A 66 4.15 -28.08 4.62
CA GLN A 66 4.78 -29.29 5.19
C GLN A 66 6.00 -29.04 6.09
N GLN A 67 6.90 -28.13 5.74
CA GLN A 67 8.08 -27.78 6.55
C GLN A 67 8.45 -26.30 6.39
N ILE A 68 9.09 -25.75 7.42
CA ILE A 68 9.71 -24.42 7.35
C ILE A 68 11.05 -24.57 6.63
N PRO A 69 11.29 -23.84 5.53
CA PRO A 69 12.54 -23.96 4.80
C PRO A 69 13.69 -23.36 5.61
N ARG A 70 14.91 -23.89 5.40
CA ARG A 70 16.14 -23.32 5.98
C ARG A 70 16.32 -21.84 5.64
N TRP A 71 15.87 -21.43 4.46
CA TRP A 71 15.87 -20.04 3.99
C TRP A 71 14.49 -19.69 3.45
N VAL A 72 13.85 -18.66 4.00
CA VAL A 72 12.54 -18.18 3.53
C VAL A 72 12.77 -17.20 2.38
N VAL A 73 12.87 -17.72 1.16
CA VAL A 73 12.95 -16.92 -0.08
C VAL A 73 11.62 -17.03 -0.82
N TYR A 74 10.99 -15.88 -1.08
CA TYR A 74 9.74 -15.82 -1.84
C TYR A 74 9.80 -14.72 -2.90
N THR A 75 9.70 -15.12 -4.16
CA THR A 75 9.65 -14.22 -5.30
C THR A 75 8.21 -14.07 -5.76
N VAL A 76 7.69 -12.86 -5.72
CA VAL A 76 6.37 -12.56 -6.31
C VAL A 76 6.50 -12.58 -7.84
N SER A 77 5.57 -13.24 -8.51
CA SER A 77 5.49 -13.30 -9.97
C SER A 77 4.04 -13.35 -10.42
N GLU A 78 3.77 -13.03 -11.69
CA GLU A 78 2.45 -13.22 -12.29
C GLU A 78 1.99 -14.69 -12.19
N ARG A 79 2.92 -15.64 -12.33
CA ARG A 79 2.60 -17.09 -12.26
C ARG A 79 2.06 -17.53 -10.90
N ASN A 80 2.52 -16.94 -9.80
CA ASN A 80 2.12 -17.34 -8.44
C ASN A 80 1.16 -16.38 -7.74
N SER A 81 0.75 -15.33 -8.44
CA SER A 81 -0.16 -14.29 -7.96
C SER A 81 -1.34 -14.15 -8.90
N ALA A 82 -2.37 -13.43 -8.45
CA ALA A 82 -3.31 -12.80 -9.34
C ALA A 82 -2.85 -11.36 -9.60
N VAL A 83 -3.03 -10.90 -10.84
CA VAL A 83 -2.68 -9.55 -11.29
C VAL A 83 -3.97 -8.79 -11.51
N LEU A 84 -4.21 -7.81 -10.64
CA LEU A 84 -5.40 -6.98 -10.69
C LEU A 84 -5.03 -5.60 -11.23
N ARG A 85 -5.70 -5.17 -12.29
CA ARG A 85 -5.62 -3.80 -12.77
C ARG A 85 -6.79 -3.01 -12.20
N THR A 86 -6.55 -2.36 -11.06
CA THR A 86 -7.59 -1.69 -10.27
C THR A 86 -7.65 -0.20 -10.57
N THR A 87 -8.78 0.29 -11.04
CA THR A 87 -9.10 1.73 -11.17
C THR A 87 -9.74 2.24 -9.88
N TYR A 88 -9.18 3.30 -9.32
CA TYR A 88 -9.80 4.10 -8.25
C TYR A 88 -10.32 5.40 -8.88
N ALA A 89 -11.63 5.49 -9.07
CA ALA A 89 -12.23 6.63 -9.75
C ALA A 89 -12.04 7.95 -8.99
N ASP A 90 -11.98 9.06 -9.71
CA ASP A 90 -12.08 10.41 -9.14
C ASP A 90 -13.52 10.90 -9.27
N ASN A 91 -14.13 11.20 -8.13
CA ASN A 91 -15.50 11.69 -8.02
C ASN A 91 -15.57 13.17 -7.59
N GLY A 92 -14.46 13.92 -7.71
CA GLY A 92 -14.43 15.37 -7.49
C GLY A 92 -14.52 15.79 -6.02
N GLY A 93 -13.94 14.99 -5.12
CA GLY A 93 -13.99 15.24 -3.66
C GLY A 93 -12.60 15.22 -3.03
N ALA A 94 -12.02 14.03 -2.87
CA ALA A 94 -10.70 13.85 -2.26
C ALA A 94 -9.69 13.32 -3.29
N PRO A 95 -8.46 13.87 -3.33
CA PRO A 95 -7.40 13.39 -4.23
C PRO A 95 -6.82 12.02 -3.81
N TRP A 96 -7.23 11.51 -2.64
CA TRP A 96 -6.79 10.24 -2.08
C TRP A 96 -7.97 9.52 -1.42
N ALA A 97 -8.00 8.22 -1.62
CA ALA A 97 -8.88 7.26 -0.99
C ALA A 97 -8.08 6.39 0.00
N SER A 98 -8.79 5.61 0.80
CA SER A 98 -8.21 4.59 1.68
C SER A 98 -8.63 3.20 1.22
N GLU A 99 -7.71 2.25 1.22
CA GLU A 99 -8.01 0.85 0.94
C GLU A 99 -7.34 -0.09 1.91
N GLN A 100 -7.95 -1.26 2.06
CA GLN A 100 -7.38 -2.36 2.81
C GLN A 100 -7.87 -3.69 2.25
N ARG A 101 -6.94 -4.66 2.11
CA ARG A 101 -7.28 -6.06 1.86
C ARG A 101 -7.06 -6.89 3.12
N PHE A 102 -8.11 -7.57 3.55
CA PHE A 102 -8.12 -8.51 4.66
C PHE A 102 -7.84 -9.90 4.12
N ALA A 103 -6.80 -10.56 4.63
CA ALA A 103 -6.41 -11.91 4.23
C ALA A 103 -6.89 -12.94 5.25
N ARG A 104 -7.54 -14.01 4.80
CA ARG A 104 -7.90 -15.13 5.66
C ARG A 104 -7.55 -16.45 4.98
N ARG A 105 -6.85 -17.32 5.71
CA ARG A 105 -6.61 -18.70 5.31
C ARG A 105 -7.73 -19.61 5.82
N PRO A 106 -8.01 -20.75 5.16
CA PRO A 106 -9.04 -21.69 5.61
C PRO A 106 -8.87 -22.18 7.05
N TYR A 107 -7.63 -22.28 7.53
CA TYR A 107 -7.27 -22.72 8.88
C TYR A 107 -7.10 -21.57 9.89
N GLN A 108 -7.48 -20.34 9.53
CA GLN A 108 -7.44 -19.19 10.43
C GLN A 108 -8.85 -18.80 10.87
N ASP A 109 -9.04 -18.54 12.15
CA ASP A 109 -10.31 -18.02 12.68
C ASP A 109 -10.42 -16.50 12.59
N THR A 110 -9.33 -15.83 12.26
CA THR A 110 -9.26 -14.37 12.16
C THR A 110 -8.64 -13.97 10.83
N ALA A 111 -9.21 -12.93 10.21
CA ALA A 111 -8.58 -12.31 9.06
C ALA A 111 -7.44 -11.39 9.52
N TRP A 112 -6.28 -11.50 8.88
CA TRP A 112 -5.10 -10.72 9.18
C TRP A 112 -4.87 -9.62 8.12
N LEU A 113 -4.24 -8.52 8.55
CA LEU A 113 -3.93 -7.33 7.77
C LEU A 113 -2.58 -6.78 8.20
N GLN A 114 -1.96 -5.97 7.34
CA GLN A 114 -0.90 -5.05 7.76
C GLN A 114 -1.50 -3.72 8.23
N TYR A 115 -1.91 -2.81 7.35
CA TYR A 115 -2.46 -1.49 7.73
C TYR A 115 -3.42 -0.99 6.65
N THR A 116 -4.25 0.01 6.95
CA THR A 116 -4.96 0.77 5.92
C THR A 116 -3.95 1.57 5.09
N ARG A 117 -4.17 1.64 3.78
CA ARG A 117 -3.26 2.28 2.83
C ARG A 117 -3.97 3.40 2.09
N TYR A 118 -3.22 4.43 1.74
CA TYR A 118 -3.72 5.49 0.87
C TYR A 118 -3.49 5.13 -0.60
N VAL A 119 -4.47 5.45 -1.42
CA VAL A 119 -4.42 5.27 -2.88
C VAL A 119 -4.92 6.53 -3.57
N PRO A 120 -4.25 7.05 -4.63
CA PRO A 120 -4.72 8.23 -5.32
C PRO A 120 -6.06 7.94 -6.03
N THR A 121 -6.94 8.94 -6.08
CA THR A 121 -8.12 8.89 -6.96
C THR A 121 -7.75 9.27 -8.40
N GLY A 122 -8.57 8.89 -9.38
CA GLY A 122 -8.28 9.08 -10.80
C GLY A 122 -7.11 8.24 -11.29
N PHE A 123 -6.80 7.15 -10.59
CA PHE A 123 -5.56 6.39 -10.76
C PHE A 123 -5.85 4.92 -11.05
N VAL A 124 -4.96 4.30 -11.83
CA VAL A 124 -4.96 2.86 -12.07
C VAL A 124 -3.71 2.27 -11.46
N ARG A 125 -3.89 1.23 -10.64
CA ARG A 125 -2.81 0.50 -9.97
C ARG A 125 -2.83 -0.96 -10.38
N THR A 126 -1.66 -1.51 -10.68
CA THR A 126 -1.46 -2.95 -10.88
C THR A 126 -1.15 -3.59 -9.53
N GLU A 127 -1.94 -4.56 -9.12
CA GLU A 127 -1.90 -5.14 -7.78
C GLU A 127 -1.64 -6.65 -7.89
N TYR A 128 -0.56 -7.11 -7.27
CA TYR A 128 -0.20 -8.52 -7.19
C TYR A 128 -0.72 -9.08 -5.88
N VAL A 129 -1.68 -10.00 -5.96
CA VAL A 129 -2.35 -10.58 -4.79
C VAL A 129 -2.03 -12.06 -4.70
N SER A 130 -1.60 -12.56 -3.55
CA SER A 130 -1.26 -13.98 -3.42
C SER A 130 -2.44 -14.89 -3.73
N ALA A 131 -2.22 -15.83 -4.63
CA ALA A 131 -3.23 -16.74 -5.15
C ALA A 131 -3.00 -18.20 -4.69
N ASN A 132 -2.64 -18.36 -3.42
CA ASN A 132 -2.23 -19.64 -2.82
C ASN A 132 -3.34 -20.29 -1.96
N GLY A 133 -4.61 -19.99 -2.24
CA GLY A 133 -5.75 -20.39 -1.40
C GLY A 133 -6.09 -19.42 -0.27
N THR A 134 -5.56 -18.19 -0.33
CA THR A 134 -5.92 -17.10 0.60
C THR A 134 -7.22 -16.46 0.13
N ALA A 135 -8.20 -16.33 1.02
CA ALA A 135 -9.40 -15.55 0.79
C ALA A 135 -9.13 -14.08 1.12
N TRP A 136 -9.56 -13.20 0.23
CA TRP A 136 -9.31 -11.77 0.30
C TRP A 136 -10.61 -10.99 0.31
N LEU A 137 -10.77 -10.10 1.28
CA LEU A 137 -11.82 -9.10 1.30
C LEU A 137 -11.20 -7.72 1.08
N HIS A 138 -11.50 -7.08 -0.05
CA HIS A 138 -11.02 -5.74 -0.37
C HIS A 138 -12.06 -4.71 0.06
N ARG A 139 -11.63 -3.71 0.83
CA ARG A 139 -12.42 -2.55 1.25
C ARG A 139 -11.80 -1.28 0.72
N VAL A 140 -12.63 -0.36 0.25
CA VAL A 140 -12.21 0.94 -0.29
C VAL A 140 -13.15 2.04 0.20
N HIS A 141 -12.58 3.00 0.93
CA HIS A 141 -13.24 4.21 1.35
C HIS A 141 -12.82 5.38 0.45
N HIS A 142 -13.79 6.23 0.09
CA HIS A 142 -13.62 7.28 -0.92
C HIS A 142 -12.78 8.48 -0.47
N THR A 143 -12.35 8.51 0.80
CA THR A 143 -11.47 9.53 1.38
C THR A 143 -10.38 8.90 2.26
N THR A 144 -9.47 9.72 2.77
CA THR A 144 -8.45 9.33 3.74
C THR A 144 -9.06 8.96 5.10
N THR A 145 -8.50 7.96 5.77
CA THR A 145 -8.76 7.66 7.19
C THR A 145 -7.79 8.42 8.10
N PHE A 146 -8.24 8.73 9.31
CA PHE A 146 -7.41 9.33 10.35
C PHE A 146 -6.41 8.32 10.95
N ASP A 147 -6.90 7.15 11.35
CA ASP A 147 -6.08 6.09 11.91
C ASP A 147 -5.92 4.96 10.88
N VAL A 148 -4.69 4.80 10.39
CA VAL A 148 -4.32 3.77 9.42
C VAL A 148 -4.00 2.42 10.06
N ASP A 149 -3.76 2.41 11.37
CA ASP A 149 -3.45 1.19 12.11
C ASP A 149 -4.73 0.52 12.63
N MET A 150 -5.86 1.22 12.56
CA MET A 150 -7.19 0.63 12.74
C MET A 150 -7.72 -0.02 11.45
N PRO A 151 -8.51 -1.11 11.57
CA PRO A 151 -9.16 -1.72 10.42
C PRO A 151 -10.09 -0.74 9.70
N LEU A 152 -10.05 -0.75 8.37
CA LEU A 152 -10.95 0.05 7.53
C LEU A 152 -12.38 -0.52 7.64
N ALA A 153 -13.14 0.01 8.61
CA ALA A 153 -14.48 -0.46 8.92
C ALA A 153 -15.55 0.05 7.94
N VAL A 154 -15.26 1.12 7.19
CA VAL A 154 -16.18 1.86 6.32
C VAL A 154 -15.80 1.78 4.85
N GLY A 155 -16.73 2.15 3.96
CA GLY A 155 -16.52 2.19 2.52
C GLY A 155 -17.18 1.02 1.79
N MET A 156 -16.92 0.93 0.49
CA MET A 156 -17.36 -0.19 -0.35
C MET A 156 -16.49 -1.40 -0.11
N HIS A 157 -17.04 -2.59 -0.29
CA HIS A 157 -16.27 -3.81 -0.28
C HIS A 157 -16.85 -4.82 -1.27
N ASP A 158 -16.00 -5.71 -1.75
CA ASP A 158 -16.42 -6.86 -2.54
C ASP A 158 -16.85 -8.01 -1.61
N ALA A 159 -17.38 -9.09 -2.19
CA ALA A 159 -17.45 -10.37 -1.48
C ALA A 159 -16.02 -10.95 -1.30
N PRO A 160 -15.73 -11.66 -0.20
CA PRO A 160 -14.47 -12.36 -0.05
C PRO A 160 -14.20 -13.31 -1.23
N ARG A 161 -13.00 -13.23 -1.82
CA ARG A 161 -12.63 -14.01 -3.00
C ARG A 161 -11.28 -14.70 -2.83
N THR A 162 -11.19 -15.93 -3.31
CA THR A 162 -9.91 -16.62 -3.50
C THR A 162 -9.54 -16.54 -4.98
N TYR A 163 -8.33 -16.07 -5.27
CA TYR A 163 -7.83 -15.94 -6.64
C TYR A 163 -7.09 -17.19 -7.10
N ARG A 164 -6.98 -17.37 -8.42
CA ARG A 164 -6.18 -18.42 -9.05
C ARG A 164 -4.78 -17.89 -9.45
N PRO A 165 -3.72 -18.71 -9.37
CA PRO A 165 -2.41 -18.31 -9.89
C PRO A 165 -2.47 -17.97 -11.38
N GLY A 166 -1.85 -16.86 -11.79
CA GLY A 166 -1.88 -16.37 -13.17
C GLY A 166 -3.21 -15.73 -13.59
N GLU A 167 -4.13 -15.50 -12.66
CA GLU A 167 -5.40 -14.84 -12.95
C GLU A 167 -5.19 -13.34 -13.21
N HIS A 168 -5.77 -12.81 -14.29
CA HIS A 168 -5.78 -11.39 -14.62
C HIS A 168 -7.20 -10.85 -14.55
N LEU A 169 -7.39 -9.73 -13.85
CA LEU A 169 -8.70 -9.13 -13.63
C LEU A 169 -8.60 -7.61 -13.68
N ASP A 170 -9.66 -6.97 -14.19
CA ASP A 170 -9.88 -5.54 -14.01
C ASP A 170 -10.80 -5.31 -12.80
N GLY A 171 -10.45 -4.32 -11.98
CA GLY A 171 -11.27 -3.87 -10.85
C GLY A 171 -11.59 -2.39 -10.98
N ARG A 172 -12.76 -1.96 -10.52
CA ARG A 172 -13.10 -0.54 -10.46
C ARG A 172 -13.82 -0.20 -9.17
N TRP A 173 -13.28 0.76 -8.43
CA TRP A 173 -13.88 1.31 -7.23
C TRP A 173 -14.49 2.68 -7.49
N GLN A 174 -15.65 2.91 -6.89
CA GLN A 174 -16.34 4.20 -6.90
C GLN A 174 -16.62 4.74 -8.31
N GLY A 175 -16.77 3.86 -9.31
CA GLY A 175 -16.91 4.23 -10.72
C GLY A 175 -18.28 4.79 -11.14
N ALA A 176 -19.25 4.83 -10.23
CA ALA A 176 -20.56 5.41 -10.50
C ALA A 176 -20.47 6.94 -10.49
N VAL A 177 -21.14 7.59 -11.45
CA VAL A 177 -21.18 9.06 -11.54
C VAL A 177 -22.04 9.61 -10.39
N VAL A 178 -21.40 10.24 -9.41
CA VAL A 178 -22.09 10.84 -8.26
C VAL A 178 -22.31 12.35 -8.40
N ARG A 179 -21.67 13.01 -9.37
CA ARG A 179 -21.86 14.43 -9.69
C ARG A 179 -21.70 14.68 -11.19
N PRO A 180 -22.77 14.93 -11.95
CA PRO A 180 -22.64 15.46 -13.30
C PRO A 180 -21.93 16.81 -13.23
N SER A 181 -20.80 16.97 -13.91
CA SER A 181 -20.24 18.31 -14.13
C SER A 181 -21.12 19.03 -15.13
N ILE A 182 -21.65 20.20 -14.79
CA ILE A 182 -22.20 21.12 -15.81
C ILE A 182 -20.99 21.66 -16.59
N PRO A 183 -20.93 21.51 -17.92
CA PRO A 183 -19.85 22.07 -18.73
C PRO A 183 -19.72 23.58 -18.49
N ARG A 184 -18.48 24.10 -18.48
CA ARG A 184 -18.27 25.55 -18.51
C ARG A 184 -18.93 26.10 -19.78
N GLY A 185 -19.88 27.02 -19.61
CA GLY A 185 -20.58 27.68 -20.73
C GLY A 185 -22.02 27.22 -20.97
N THR A 186 -22.57 26.34 -20.15
CA THR A 186 -24.02 26.07 -20.17
C THR A 186 -24.72 27.15 -19.30
N THR A 187 -25.35 28.13 -19.96
CA THR A 187 -26.34 29.05 -19.37
C THR A 187 -27.74 28.50 -19.51
#